data_AF-A0A1X4NBE3-F1
#
_entry.id   AF-A0A1X4NBE3-F1
#
_cell.length_a   1.000
_cell.length_b   1.000
_cell.length_c   1.000
_cell.angle_alpha   90.00
_cell.angle_beta   90.00
_cell.angle_gamma   90.00
#
_symmetry.space_group_name_H-M   'P 1'
#
loop_
_entity.id
_entity.type
_entity.pdbx_description
1 polymer ?
#
loop_
_entity_poly.entity_id
_entity_poly.type
_entity_poly.pdbx_seq_one_letter_code
_entity_poly.pdbx_strand_id
1 'polypeptide(L)'
;MIDNHRRAGKLDAPLAVAAIEEQVRRNTAFDYKAGIKVLPQAARDGRAVNYRQLAEAGGVLKPEDTWHQHVAQKIPLSQIVDYGHAHDMPALTALVETKQGVTESILAGFQKGLEDTGIRVPVGRTIEEFYRAKRRRFFEWASEQ
;
A
#
# COMPACT_ATOMS: atom_id res chain seq x y z
N MET A 1 0.48 19.29 -5.85
CA MET A 1 -0.54 18.95 -6.87
C MET A 1 -1.30 17.68 -6.49
N ILE A 2 -0.61 16.55 -6.27
CA ILE A 2 -1.22 15.31 -5.75
C ILE A 2 -1.91 15.56 -4.40
N ASP A 3 -1.26 16.25 -3.47
CA ASP A 3 -1.84 16.55 -2.14
C ASP A 3 -3.14 17.38 -2.19
N ASN A 4 -3.30 18.24 -3.21
CA ASN A 4 -4.55 19.01 -3.37
C ASN A 4 -5.69 18.11 -3.84
N HIS A 5 -5.42 17.20 -4.79
CA HIS A 5 -6.39 16.23 -5.28
C HIS A 5 -6.76 15.23 -4.19
N ARG A 6 -5.77 14.77 -3.42
CA ARG A 6 -5.91 13.94 -2.22
C ARG A 6 -6.86 14.56 -1.20
N ARG A 7 -6.61 15.81 -0.78
CA ARG A 7 -7.50 16.52 0.16
C ARG A 7 -8.92 16.73 -0.39
N ALA A 8 -9.07 16.82 -1.70
CA ALA A 8 -10.36 16.95 -2.37
C ALA A 8 -11.05 15.60 -2.65
N GLY A 9 -10.42 14.46 -2.36
CA GLY A 9 -10.93 13.14 -2.71
C GLY A 9 -11.03 12.88 -4.21
N LYS A 10 -10.15 13.49 -5.01
CA LYS A 10 -10.14 13.48 -6.49
C LYS A 10 -8.85 12.86 -7.06
N LEU A 11 -8.37 11.79 -6.44
CA LEU A 11 -7.14 11.09 -6.89
C LEU A 11 -7.34 10.34 -8.22
N ASP A 12 -8.58 10.13 -8.62
CA ASP A 12 -9.03 9.59 -9.90
C ASP A 12 -9.03 10.61 -11.05
N ALA A 13 -8.88 11.91 -10.75
CA ALA A 13 -8.85 12.94 -11.79
C ALA A 13 -7.66 12.71 -12.75
N PRO A 14 -7.80 12.93 -14.07
CA PRO A 14 -6.73 12.65 -15.03
C PRO A 14 -5.38 13.32 -14.70
N LEU A 15 -5.41 14.54 -14.17
CA LEU A 15 -4.20 15.24 -13.73
C LEU A 15 -3.58 14.63 -12.47
N ALA A 16 -4.38 14.07 -11.56
CA ALA A 16 -3.88 13.38 -10.39
C ALA A 16 -3.21 12.06 -10.78
N VAL A 17 -3.86 11.28 -11.65
CA VAL A 17 -3.31 10.02 -12.19
C VAL A 17 -1.98 10.26 -12.90
N ALA A 18 -1.92 11.21 -13.85
CA ALA A 18 -0.68 11.53 -14.55
C ALA A 18 0.44 12.01 -13.61
N ALA A 19 0.09 12.72 -12.54
CA ALA A 19 1.05 13.15 -11.53
C ALA A 19 1.59 11.99 -10.69
N ILE A 20 0.74 11.03 -10.33
CA ILE A 20 1.10 9.81 -9.59
C ILE A 20 2.02 8.95 -10.46
N GLU A 21 1.67 8.76 -11.74
CA GLU A 21 2.50 8.01 -12.69
C GLU A 21 3.89 8.65 -12.85
N GLU A 22 3.96 9.98 -12.99
CA GLU A 22 5.24 10.68 -13.10
C GLU A 22 6.04 10.61 -11.79
N GLN A 23 5.39 10.68 -10.63
CA GLN A 23 6.03 10.51 -9.33
C GLN A 23 6.65 9.12 -9.19
N VAL A 24 5.91 8.09 -9.57
CA VAL A 24 6.35 6.69 -9.59
C VAL A 24 7.52 6.51 -10.56
N ARG A 25 7.42 7.05 -11.78
CA ARG A 25 8.48 6.95 -12.80
C ARG A 25 9.78 7.62 -12.37
N ARG A 26 9.71 8.73 -11.61
CA ARG A 26 10.89 9.45 -11.10
C ARG A 26 11.48 8.86 -9.83
N ASN A 27 10.79 7.94 -9.16
CA ASN A 27 11.29 7.41 -7.90
C ASN A 27 12.40 6.39 -8.15
N THR A 28 13.63 6.78 -7.82
CA THR A 28 14.82 5.92 -7.94
C THR A 28 15.13 5.15 -6.65
N ALA A 29 14.41 5.43 -5.56
CA ALA A 29 14.63 4.81 -4.26
C ALA A 29 13.78 3.55 -4.06
N PHE A 30 12.68 3.39 -4.81
CA PHE A 30 11.79 2.23 -4.74
C PHE A 30 11.34 1.85 -6.15
N ASP A 31 11.61 0.61 -6.57
CA ASP A 31 11.05 0.04 -7.80
C ASP A 31 9.57 -0.29 -7.58
N TYR A 32 8.69 0.62 -8.01
CA TYR A 32 7.25 0.43 -7.92
C TYR A 32 6.75 -0.75 -8.72
N LYS A 33 7.30 -0.99 -9.91
CA LYS A 33 6.82 -2.05 -10.78
C LYS A 33 7.06 -3.40 -10.12
N ALA A 34 8.25 -3.61 -9.58
CA ALA A 34 8.59 -4.83 -8.85
C ALA A 34 7.88 -4.92 -7.49
N GLY A 35 7.92 -3.84 -6.72
CA GLY A 35 7.33 -3.76 -5.38
C GLY A 35 5.80 -3.92 -5.36
N ILE A 36 5.08 -3.35 -6.33
CA ILE A 36 3.63 -3.54 -6.43
C ILE A 36 3.30 -4.95 -6.92
N LYS A 37 4.01 -5.49 -7.91
CA LYS A 37 3.72 -6.81 -8.49
C LYS A 37 3.76 -7.95 -7.47
N VAL A 38 4.57 -7.84 -6.43
CA VAL A 38 4.65 -8.86 -5.37
C VAL A 38 3.33 -8.98 -4.57
N LEU A 39 2.55 -7.90 -4.48
CA LEU A 39 1.33 -7.86 -3.66
C LEU A 39 0.19 -8.67 -4.30
N PRO A 40 -0.24 -8.45 -5.57
CA PRO A 40 -1.24 -9.29 -6.22
C PRO A 40 -0.80 -10.75 -6.30
N GLN A 41 0.48 -11.02 -6.55
CA GLN A 41 0.97 -12.41 -6.59
C GLN A 41 0.81 -13.11 -5.24
N ALA A 42 1.24 -12.47 -4.15
CA ALA A 42 1.07 -13.03 -2.82
C ALA A 42 -0.40 -13.23 -2.46
N ALA A 43 -1.28 -12.30 -2.86
CA ALA A 43 -2.70 -12.45 -2.66
C ALA A 43 -3.28 -13.66 -3.42
N ARG A 44 -2.88 -13.89 -4.68
CA ARG A 44 -3.25 -15.11 -5.43
C ARG A 44 -2.76 -16.40 -4.76
N ASP A 45 -1.58 -16.35 -4.15
CA ASP A 45 -1.01 -17.47 -3.39
C ASP A 45 -1.69 -17.66 -2.00
N GLY A 46 -2.68 -16.84 -1.64
CA GLY A 46 -3.38 -16.91 -0.36
C GLY A 46 -2.54 -16.46 0.84
N ARG A 47 -1.46 -15.70 0.62
CA ARG A 47 -0.51 -15.27 1.66
C ARG A 47 -0.37 -13.76 1.73
N ALA A 48 0.06 -13.28 2.89
CA ALA A 48 0.43 -11.88 3.06
C ALA A 48 1.85 -11.58 2.57
N VAL A 49 2.20 -10.30 2.55
CA VAL A 49 3.57 -9.82 2.31
C VAL A 49 4.04 -9.09 3.56
N ASN A 50 5.23 -9.37 4.05
CA ASN A 50 5.79 -8.58 5.15
C ASN A 50 6.62 -7.40 4.64
N TYR A 51 6.88 -6.42 5.51
CA TYR A 51 7.65 -5.22 5.14
C TYR A 51 9.05 -5.53 4.58
N ARG A 52 9.69 -6.62 5.04
CA ARG A 52 10.99 -7.05 4.49
C ARG A 52 10.85 -7.50 3.04
N GLN A 53 9.88 -8.37 2.76
CA GLN A 53 9.61 -8.84 1.39
C GLN A 53 9.24 -7.70 0.45
N LEU A 54 8.48 -6.71 0.93
CA LEU A 54 8.15 -5.52 0.14
C LEU A 54 9.39 -4.64 -0.11
N ALA A 55 10.26 -4.47 0.89
CA ALA A 55 11.52 -3.73 0.74
C ALA A 55 12.49 -4.43 -0.22
N GLU A 56 12.58 -5.77 -0.16
CA GLU A 56 13.38 -6.58 -1.08
C GLU A 56 12.84 -6.49 -2.51
N ALA A 57 11.52 -6.65 -2.69
CA ALA A 57 10.88 -6.53 -4.00
C ALA A 57 11.03 -5.12 -4.60
N GLY A 58 10.95 -4.08 -3.78
CA GLY A 58 11.13 -2.69 -4.19
C GLY A 58 12.58 -2.23 -4.30
N GLY A 59 13.56 -3.09 -4.05
CA GLY A 59 15.00 -2.75 -4.14
C GLY A 59 15.53 -1.84 -3.03
N VAL A 60 14.76 -1.62 -1.96
CA VAL A 60 15.15 -0.83 -0.77
C VAL A 60 16.07 -1.61 0.17
N LEU A 61 15.96 -2.94 0.14
CA LEU A 61 16.76 -3.87 0.93
C LEU A 61 17.32 -4.93 -0.01
N LYS A 62 18.62 -5.20 0.02
CA LYS A 62 19.18 -6.34 -0.72
C LYS A 62 18.95 -7.63 0.07
N PRO A 63 18.88 -8.80 -0.59
CA PRO A 63 18.68 -10.08 0.10
C PRO A 63 19.68 -10.35 1.24
N GLU A 64 20.93 -9.92 1.05
CA GLU A 64 22.03 -10.04 2.01
C GLU A 64 21.99 -9.03 3.17
N ASP A 65 21.16 -8.00 3.09
CA ASP A 65 21.10 -6.95 4.11
C ASP A 65 20.37 -7.41 5.38
N THR A 66 20.83 -6.89 6.52
CA THR A 66 20.15 -7.10 7.80
C THR A 66 18.91 -6.23 7.89
N TRP A 67 17.79 -6.82 8.29
CA TRP A 67 16.55 -6.07 8.50
C TRP A 67 16.66 -5.17 9.74
N HIS A 68 16.44 -3.88 9.55
CA HIS A 68 16.28 -2.91 10.64
C HIS A 68 14.94 -2.21 10.52
N GLN A 69 14.29 -1.88 11.65
CA GLN A 69 12.97 -1.25 11.64
C GLN A 69 12.93 0.07 10.85
N HIS A 70 14.03 0.84 10.84
CA HIS A 70 14.11 2.09 10.07
C HIS A 70 14.04 1.85 8.55
N VAL A 71 14.32 0.64 8.05
CA VAL A 71 14.17 0.30 6.63
C VAL A 71 12.71 0.39 6.20
N ALA A 72 11.76 0.08 7.09
CA ALA A 72 10.34 0.23 6.79
C ALA A 72 9.96 1.69 6.45
N GLN A 73 10.68 2.68 7.00
CA GLN A 73 10.45 4.11 6.72
C GLN A 73 10.92 4.52 5.32
N LYS A 74 11.78 3.71 4.68
CA LYS A 74 12.23 3.92 3.30
C LYS A 74 11.23 3.41 2.27
N ILE A 75 10.23 2.63 2.69
CA ILE A 75 9.15 2.18 1.81
C ILE A 75 8.14 3.33 1.66
N PRO A 76 7.87 3.81 0.44
CA PRO A 76 6.98 4.94 0.21
C PRO A 76 5.50 4.52 0.26
N LEU A 77 5.02 4.09 1.43
CA LEU A 77 3.68 3.52 1.60
C LEU A 77 2.56 4.45 1.11
N SER A 78 2.66 5.75 1.34
CA SER A 78 1.66 6.73 0.88
C SER A 78 1.56 6.77 -0.66
N GLN A 79 2.70 6.75 -1.35
CA GLN A 79 2.75 6.70 -2.82
C GLN A 79 2.26 5.35 -3.36
N ILE A 80 2.51 4.24 -2.65
CA ILE A 80 1.93 2.93 -2.97
C ILE A 80 0.40 2.96 -2.89
N VAL A 81 -0.18 3.61 -1.88
CA VAL A 81 -1.63 3.77 -1.78
C VAL A 81 -2.18 4.65 -2.89
N ASP A 82 -1.52 5.78 -3.20
CA ASP A 82 -1.92 6.66 -4.30
C ASP A 82 -1.93 5.91 -5.64
N TYR A 83 -0.85 5.16 -5.93
CA TYR A 83 -0.75 4.32 -7.12
C TYR A 83 -1.87 3.28 -7.17
N GLY A 84 -2.12 2.58 -6.06
CA GLY A 84 -3.22 1.63 -5.99
C GLY A 84 -4.57 2.28 -6.29
N HIS A 85 -4.83 3.45 -5.72
CA HIS A 85 -6.06 4.18 -5.95
C HIS A 85 -6.23 4.63 -7.41
N ALA A 86 -5.16 5.14 -8.04
CA ALA A 86 -5.16 5.56 -9.44
C ALA A 86 -5.37 4.41 -10.44
N HIS A 87 -5.11 3.16 -10.03
CA HIS A 87 -5.25 1.96 -10.86
C HIS A 87 -6.37 1.01 -10.39
N ASP A 88 -7.35 1.53 -9.63
CA ASP A 88 -8.49 0.76 -9.09
C ASP A 88 -8.09 -0.49 -8.27
N MET A 89 -6.88 -0.51 -7.73
CA MET A 89 -6.38 -1.59 -6.89
C MET A 89 -6.85 -1.38 -5.44
N PRO A 90 -7.57 -2.36 -4.84
CA PRO A 90 -8.12 -2.17 -3.50
C PRO A 90 -7.03 -2.16 -2.41
N ALA A 91 -6.82 -1.03 -1.74
CA ALA A 91 -6.11 -0.93 -0.44
C ALA A 91 -4.88 -1.86 -0.28
N LEU A 92 -3.89 -1.71 -1.16
CA LEU A 92 -2.65 -2.53 -1.25
C LEU A 92 -1.92 -2.74 0.09
N THR A 93 -1.97 -1.74 0.98
CA THR A 93 -1.36 -1.80 2.31
C THR A 93 -2.04 -2.76 3.27
N ALA A 94 -3.28 -3.18 3.01
CA ALA A 94 -4.00 -4.16 3.83
C ALA A 94 -3.47 -5.60 3.68
N LEU A 95 -2.58 -5.85 2.70
CA LEU A 95 -1.88 -7.13 2.55
C LEU A 95 -0.54 -7.15 3.32
N VAL A 96 -0.08 -6.00 3.80
CA VAL A 96 1.22 -5.90 4.48
C VAL A 96 1.07 -6.24 5.96
N GLU A 97 1.74 -7.30 6.42
CA GLU A 97 1.69 -7.73 7.82
C GLU A 97 3.06 -7.94 8.47
N THR A 98 3.06 -8.01 9.79
CA THR A 98 4.25 -8.41 10.56
C THR A 98 4.23 -9.93 10.77
N LYS A 99 5.36 -10.53 11.16
CA LYS A 99 5.40 -11.96 11.50
C LYS A 99 4.48 -12.31 12.68
N GLN A 100 4.16 -11.34 13.54
CA GLN A 100 3.19 -11.48 14.63
C GLN A 100 1.72 -11.37 14.15
N GLY A 101 1.48 -11.24 12.85
CA GLY A 101 0.14 -11.00 12.28
C GLY A 101 -0.24 -9.53 12.31
N VAL A 102 -1.53 -9.26 12.54
CA VAL A 102 -2.10 -7.90 12.63
C VAL A 102 -1.89 -7.37 14.05
N THR A 103 -1.19 -6.24 14.17
CA THR A 103 -0.87 -5.57 15.45
C THR A 103 -1.45 -4.17 15.47
N GLU A 104 -1.54 -3.54 16.65
CA GLU A 104 -1.97 -2.13 16.78
C GLU A 104 -1.12 -1.18 15.92
N SER A 105 0.18 -1.44 15.81
CA SER A 105 1.09 -0.66 14.96
C SER A 105 0.73 -0.75 13.47
N ILE A 106 0.34 -1.94 12.98
CA ILE A 106 -0.16 -2.10 11.60
C ILE A 106 -1.46 -1.34 11.43
N LEU A 107 -2.40 -1.47 12.37
CA LEU A 107 -3.69 -0.78 12.29
C LEU A 107 -3.52 0.74 12.31
N ALA A 108 -2.61 1.26 13.13
CA ALA A 108 -2.26 2.68 13.16
C ALA A 108 -1.62 3.15 11.85
N GLY A 109 -0.69 2.37 11.29
CA GLY A 109 -0.08 2.68 9.98
C GLY A 109 -1.11 2.64 8.84
N PHE A 110 -2.03 1.69 8.87
CA PHE A 110 -3.13 1.59 7.92
C PHE A 110 -4.08 2.79 8.05
N GLN A 111 -4.50 3.14 9.27
CA GLN A 111 -5.33 4.31 9.53
C GLN A 111 -4.67 5.59 9.02
N LYS A 112 -3.39 5.79 9.31
CA LYS A 112 -2.63 6.93 8.80
C LYS A 112 -2.63 6.97 7.27
N GLY A 113 -2.44 5.83 6.60
CA GLY A 113 -2.53 5.75 5.15
C GLY A 113 -3.91 6.11 4.59
N LEU A 114 -4.99 5.76 5.29
CA LEU A 114 -6.35 6.16 4.93
C LEU A 114 -6.56 7.67 5.10
N GLU A 115 -6.13 8.24 6.22
CA GLU A 115 -6.19 9.67 6.51
C GLU A 115 -5.40 10.46 5.48
N ASP A 116 -4.17 10.03 5.18
CA ASP A 116 -3.31 10.63 4.18
C ASP A 116 -3.99 10.57 2.80
N THR A 117 -4.72 9.51 2.46
CA THR A 117 -5.40 9.40 1.16
C THR A 117 -6.82 9.99 1.12
N GLY A 118 -7.29 10.56 2.23
CA GLY A 118 -8.65 11.09 2.36
C GLY A 118 -9.75 10.02 2.40
N ILE A 119 -9.37 8.74 2.47
CA ILE A 119 -10.31 7.62 2.59
C ILE A 119 -10.83 7.58 4.04
N ARG A 120 -12.15 7.68 4.21
CA ARG A 120 -12.77 7.64 5.54
C ARG A 120 -13.20 6.22 5.90
N VAL A 121 -12.97 5.85 7.17
CA VAL A 121 -13.56 4.64 7.76
C VAL A 121 -15.08 4.86 7.86
N PRO A 122 -15.93 3.92 7.39
CA PRO A 122 -17.38 4.04 7.50
C PRO A 122 -17.84 4.19 8.95
N VAL A 123 -18.88 5.01 9.16
CA VAL A 123 -19.50 5.20 10.48
C VAL A 123 -19.95 3.84 11.04
N GLY A 124 -19.67 3.58 12.31
CA GLY A 124 -20.05 2.35 13.00
C GLY A 124 -19.12 1.16 12.74
N ARG A 125 -17.98 1.34 12.08
CA ARG A 125 -16.98 0.30 11.86
C ARG A 125 -15.65 0.67 12.52
N THR A 126 -15.02 -0.29 13.20
CA THR A 126 -13.67 -0.12 13.76
C THR A 126 -12.61 -0.16 12.65
N ILE A 127 -11.42 0.39 12.94
CA ILE A 127 -10.30 0.34 12.00
C ILE A 127 -9.89 -1.11 11.66
N GLU A 128 -9.95 -2.01 12.63
CA GLU A 128 -9.61 -3.42 12.43
C GLU A 128 -10.62 -4.10 11.49
N GLU A 129 -11.92 -3.92 11.71
CA GLU A 129 -12.96 -4.44 10.82
C GLU A 129 -12.81 -3.90 9.40
N PHE A 130 -12.47 -2.60 9.27
CA PHE A 130 -12.24 -1.99 7.96
C PHE A 130 -10.98 -2.55 7.29
N TYR A 131 -9.89 -2.72 8.04
CA TYR A 131 -8.67 -3.38 7.58
C TYR A 131 -8.96 -4.80 7.05
N ARG A 132 -9.66 -5.63 7.85
CA ARG A 132 -10.00 -7.01 7.47
C ARG A 132 -10.91 -7.07 6.24
N ALA A 133 -11.88 -6.15 6.13
CA ALA A 133 -12.75 -6.06 4.96
C ALA A 133 -11.97 -5.67 3.70
N LYS A 134 -11.06 -4.69 3.80
CA LYS A 134 -10.19 -4.28 2.69
C LYS A 134 -9.22 -5.38 2.27
N ARG A 135 -8.62 -6.08 3.24
CA ARG A 135 -7.75 -7.23 3.01
C ARG A 135 -8.49 -8.35 2.27
N ARG A 136 -9.71 -8.69 2.70
CA ARG A 136 -10.54 -9.69 2.01
C ARG A 136 -10.83 -9.28 0.57
N ARG A 137 -11.26 -8.04 0.36
CA ARG A 137 -11.51 -7.50 -0.98
C ARG A 137 -10.25 -7.55 -1.87
N PHE A 138 -9.06 -7.38 -1.30
CA PHE A 138 -7.82 -7.52 -2.08
C PHE A 138 -7.55 -8.95 -2.51
N PHE A 139 -7.78 -9.93 -1.64
CA PHE A 139 -7.69 -11.34 -2.00
C PHE A 139 -8.70 -11.71 -3.10
N GLU A 140 -9.96 -11.28 -2.95
CA GLU A 140 -11.01 -11.49 -3.96
C GLU A 140 -10.61 -10.87 -5.30
N TRP A 141 -10.24 -9.58 -5.31
CA TRP A 141 -9.80 -8.88 -6.52
C TRP A 141 -8.62 -9.59 -7.18
N ALA A 142 -7.60 -10.00 -6.42
CA ALA A 142 -6.41 -10.66 -6.97
C ALA A 142 -6.74 -12.02 -7.63
N SER A 143 -7.79 -12.71 -7.16
CA SER A 143 -8.26 -13.97 -7.76
C SER A 143 -9.00 -13.78 -9.09
N GLU A 144 -9.50 -12.58 -9.37
CA GLU A 144 -10.23 -12.21 -10.58
C GLU A 144 -9.34 -11.55 -11.66
N GLN A 145 -8.09 -11.24 -11.32
CA GLN A 145 -7.07 -10.67 -12.23
C GLN A 145 -6.25 -11.75 -12.93
#